data_AF-G0U193-F1
#
_entry.id   AF-G0U193-F1
#
_cell.length_a   1.000
_cell.length_b   1.000
_cell.length_c   1.000
_cell.angle_alpha   90.00
_cell.angle_beta   90.00
_cell.angle_gamma   90.00
#
_symmetry.space_group_name_H-M   'P 1'
#
loop_
_entity.id
_entity.type
_entity.pdbx_description
1 polymer ?
#
loop_
_entity_poly.entity_id
_entity_poly.type
_entity_poly.pdbx_seq_one_letter_code
_entity_poly.pdbx_strand_id
1 'polypeptide(L)'
;MCLADCSFLPFLKGPLFQLLFALFSSLGLLPLPATPTHCLEKSVKSLEEGSSAPREKLSALPFRALAFPAMDMDALTRRQANRAEYVLRDLVRDLQLISLLPTNLMPWCRRDCLEGVRDNANMPVQRRVFNASCTSSLDDEEGLAIAQLIYGIAERYGDPTDIDRNELLLQMTEFAELEKSMIESATIVGTVEEYEIQQHHRLFRAVLDTLHDEGYTEVAFNIINEGRPAPASGPQPQERDADTDDDDDGKSSGSSICVMPPSILSRFLDQGVPSFQRTVESLMALVVARNTTTVSEDIHNYKILHEAVNKEKSTSADVKALKREYQETKEARRTEVEALQAEVRQLEEEIEYNRSVVAMEMAAFLEVNARMEEERRSVGANRVEVLTEQAHQLQQSLKTLISSNQAEAAALRTQRAKKEAAVSAAISEYDTQMATLHAASSALNKETEEDTEAIVVLESELDVLRTERSEYELDKYIESMRQKHSDDMQSAMNACASTVQMCFRAYLTRVNVEKMMSSMKKKRRKTKS
;
A
#
# COMPACT_ATOMS: atom_id res chain seq x y z
N MET A 1 -38.71 32.03 12.46
CA MET A 1 -39.07 31.71 13.85
C MET A 1 -39.86 32.89 14.39
N CYS A 2 -41.10 33.06 13.92
CA CYS A 2 -42.32 32.56 14.59
C CYS A 2 -42.51 33.17 15.98
N LEU A 3 -42.97 34.43 16.02
CA LEU A 3 -43.69 35.03 17.14
C LEU A 3 -45.19 34.93 16.82
N ALA A 4 -45.80 33.81 17.19
CA ALA A 4 -47.24 33.61 17.20
C ALA A 4 -47.50 32.42 18.12
N ASP A 5 -47.80 32.71 19.40
CA ASP A 5 -48.59 31.88 20.32
C ASP A 5 -48.51 32.50 21.73
N CYS A 6 -49.20 33.64 21.91
CA CYS A 6 -49.61 34.13 23.23
C CYS A 6 -51.11 33.88 23.38
N SER A 7 -51.47 32.62 23.58
CA SER A 7 -52.84 32.13 23.83
C SER A 7 -53.01 31.71 25.30
N PHE A 8 -52.43 32.46 26.22
CA PHE A 8 -52.47 32.21 27.67
C PHE A 8 -53.18 33.32 28.46
N LEU A 9 -54.25 33.92 27.93
CA LEU A 9 -55.10 34.86 28.69
C LEU A 9 -56.61 34.78 28.33
N PRO A 10 -57.33 33.66 28.55
CA PRO A 10 -58.79 33.70 28.55
C PRO A 10 -59.39 33.99 29.94
N PHE A 11 -58.64 33.80 31.04
CA PHE A 11 -59.19 33.76 32.40
C PHE A 11 -59.09 35.06 33.22
N LEU A 12 -58.45 36.11 32.69
CA LEU A 12 -58.41 37.45 33.29
C LEU A 12 -59.35 38.44 32.57
N LYS A 13 -60.53 37.98 32.16
CA LYS A 13 -61.65 38.87 31.80
C LYS A 13 -62.63 38.91 32.96
N GLY A 14 -62.22 39.60 34.02
CA GLY A 14 -63.02 39.83 35.21
C GLY A 14 -62.70 41.17 35.86
N PRO A 15 -63.42 41.56 36.92
CA PRO A 15 -63.27 42.85 37.61
C PRO A 15 -61.83 43.16 38.06
N LEU A 16 -61.00 42.13 38.30
CA LEU A 16 -59.57 42.26 38.58
C LEU A 16 -58.77 42.94 37.45
N PHE A 17 -59.10 42.68 36.18
CA PHE A 17 -58.44 43.33 35.05
C PHE A 17 -58.86 44.80 34.90
N GLN A 18 -60.12 45.12 35.18
CA GLN A 18 -60.58 46.52 35.23
C GLN A 18 -59.98 47.28 36.42
N LEU A 19 -59.76 46.60 37.56
CA LEU A 19 -59.13 47.18 38.75
C LEU A 19 -57.63 47.44 38.52
N LEU A 20 -56.94 46.51 37.84
CA LEU A 20 -55.56 46.71 37.38
C LEU A 20 -55.46 47.81 36.33
N PHE A 21 -56.36 47.84 35.33
CA PHE A 21 -56.37 48.88 34.31
C PHE A 21 -56.68 50.26 34.89
N ALA A 22 -57.57 50.36 35.89
CA ALA A 22 -57.84 51.59 36.63
C ALA A 22 -56.67 52.00 37.53
N LEU A 23 -55.95 51.05 38.16
CA LEU A 23 -54.73 51.31 38.92
C LEU A 23 -53.58 51.79 38.02
N PHE A 24 -53.35 51.13 36.87
CA PHE A 24 -52.30 51.55 35.92
C PHE A 24 -52.63 52.88 35.22
N SER A 25 -53.92 53.16 34.98
CA SER A 25 -54.38 54.44 34.43
C SER A 25 -54.29 55.59 35.46
N SER A 26 -54.62 55.34 36.73
CA SER A 26 -54.53 56.35 37.79
C SER A 26 -53.10 56.64 38.26
N LEU A 27 -52.17 55.70 38.06
CA LEU A 27 -50.74 55.86 38.33
C LEU A 27 -49.95 56.51 37.18
N GLY A 28 -50.58 56.86 36.05
CA GLY A 28 -49.94 57.56 34.93
C GLY A 28 -48.84 56.75 34.21
N LEU A 29 -48.82 55.43 34.39
CA LEU A 29 -47.77 54.53 33.88
C LEU A 29 -48.04 54.00 32.46
N LEU A 30 -49.18 54.34 31.86
CA LEU A 30 -49.50 54.04 30.47
C LEU A 30 -49.42 55.33 29.63
N PRO A 31 -48.56 55.39 28.60
CA PRO A 31 -48.59 56.51 27.66
C PRO A 31 -49.92 56.49 26.89
N LEU A 32 -50.60 57.63 26.83
CA LEU A 32 -51.76 57.86 25.96
C LEU A 32 -51.44 57.37 24.54
N PRO A 33 -52.31 56.59 23.88
CA PRO A 33 -52.06 56.14 22.53
C PRO A 33 -52.06 57.35 21.59
N ALA A 34 -50.90 57.65 21.00
CA ALA A 34 -50.79 58.60 19.92
C ALA A 34 -51.61 58.10 18.72
N THR A 35 -52.58 58.91 18.31
CA THR A 35 -53.37 58.71 17.09
C THR A 35 -52.46 58.67 15.86
N PRO A 36 -52.70 57.79 14.86
CA PRO A 36 -51.86 57.69 13.69
C PRO A 36 -52.24 58.76 12.66
N THR A 37 -51.29 59.64 12.32
CA THR A 37 -51.40 60.46 11.11
C THR A 37 -50.69 59.78 9.94
N HIS A 38 -51.45 59.70 8.86
CA HIS A 38 -51.14 59.20 7.52
C HIS A 38 -49.84 59.73 6.87
N CYS A 39 -49.25 58.84 6.07
CA CYS A 39 -48.67 59.01 4.72
C CYS A 39 -47.80 60.24 4.39
N LEU A 40 -46.58 59.99 3.87
CA LEU A 40 -46.27 60.25 2.45
C LEU A 40 -44.96 59.57 2.01
N GLU A 41 -45.08 58.84 0.89
CA GLU A 41 -44.00 58.38 0.02
C GLU A 41 -43.26 59.54 -0.67
N LYS A 42 -42.00 59.26 -1.08
CA LYS A 42 -41.21 59.73 -2.25
C LYS A 42 -39.74 59.94 -1.82
N SER A 43 -38.69 59.61 -2.56
CA SER A 43 -38.53 59.18 -3.95
C SER A 43 -37.15 58.53 -4.09
N VAL A 44 -37.06 57.52 -4.95
CA VAL A 44 -35.81 57.05 -5.57
C VAL A 44 -35.37 58.06 -6.63
N LYS A 45 -34.09 58.44 -6.67
CA LYS A 45 -33.22 58.49 -7.88
C LYS A 45 -31.89 59.26 -7.64
N SER A 46 -30.79 58.50 -7.72
CA SER A 46 -29.55 58.75 -8.48
C SER A 46 -28.96 60.16 -8.58
N LEU A 47 -27.70 60.30 -8.14
CA LEU A 47 -26.66 61.04 -8.87
C LEU A 47 -25.26 60.54 -8.49
N GLU A 48 -24.57 60.04 -9.50
CA GLU A 48 -23.11 59.82 -9.54
C GLU A 48 -22.37 61.16 -9.70
N GLU A 49 -21.04 61.06 -9.54
CA GLU A 49 -19.99 62.01 -9.94
C GLU A 49 -19.55 63.08 -8.92
N GLY A 50 -18.40 62.77 -8.31
CA GLY A 50 -17.19 63.57 -8.47
C GLY A 50 -17.03 64.80 -7.57
N SER A 51 -16.16 64.72 -6.56
CA SER A 51 -15.29 65.86 -6.27
C SER A 51 -14.09 65.50 -5.38
N SER A 52 -12.99 66.15 -5.75
CA SER A 52 -11.65 66.14 -5.21
C SER A 52 -11.52 66.59 -3.74
N ALA A 53 -10.41 66.16 -3.13
CA ALA A 53 -9.68 66.72 -1.99
C ALA A 53 -9.88 68.25 -1.74
N PRO A 54 -9.67 68.82 -0.51
CA PRO A 54 -8.62 68.44 0.43
C PRO A 54 -8.96 68.43 1.94
N ARG A 55 -8.04 67.85 2.71
CA ARG A 55 -7.90 68.00 4.17
C ARG A 55 -7.61 69.48 4.50
N GLU A 56 -8.56 70.17 5.12
CA GLU A 56 -8.27 71.36 5.93
C GLU A 56 -9.06 71.39 7.25
N LYS A 57 -8.25 71.54 8.31
CA LYS A 57 -8.48 72.09 9.65
C LYS A 57 -9.88 72.68 9.94
N LEU A 58 -10.60 72.05 10.86
CA LEU A 58 -11.54 72.69 11.79
C LEU A 58 -11.19 72.18 13.19
N SER A 59 -10.26 72.84 13.88
CA SER A 59 -10.56 73.88 14.87
C SER A 59 -11.44 73.36 16.00
N ALA A 60 -10.78 73.10 17.13
CA ALA A 60 -11.34 72.90 18.45
C ALA A 60 -12.47 73.91 18.73
N LEU A 61 -13.64 73.39 19.07
CA LEU A 61 -14.63 74.12 19.84
C LEU A 61 -14.54 73.63 21.28
N PRO A 62 -14.44 74.53 22.28
CA PRO A 62 -14.52 74.12 23.67
C PRO A 62 -15.97 73.71 23.94
N PHE A 63 -16.17 72.42 24.24
CA PHE A 63 -17.44 71.91 24.73
C PHE A 63 -17.68 72.56 26.11
N ARG A 64 -18.40 73.68 26.10
CA ARG A 64 -18.87 74.38 27.27
C ARG A 64 -19.74 73.40 28.04
N ALA A 65 -19.25 72.95 29.20
CA ALA A 65 -19.98 72.10 30.12
C ALA A 65 -21.31 72.79 30.47
N LEU A 66 -22.39 72.37 29.81
CA LEU A 66 -23.74 72.67 30.25
C LEU A 66 -23.93 71.85 31.53
N ALA A 67 -23.70 72.49 32.67
CA ALA A 67 -24.17 72.00 33.95
C ALA A 67 -25.70 71.95 33.86
N PHE A 68 -26.23 70.79 33.52
CA PHE A 68 -27.65 70.51 33.68
C PHE A 68 -27.94 70.50 35.18
N PRO A 69 -28.90 71.30 35.68
CA PRO A 69 -29.30 71.24 37.07
C PRO A 69 -29.80 69.82 37.36
N ALA A 70 -29.35 69.25 38.47
CA ALA A 70 -29.81 67.97 38.98
C ALA A 70 -31.35 67.99 39.07
N MET A 71 -32.01 67.28 38.16
CA MET A 71 -33.44 66.99 38.33
C MET A 71 -33.54 65.86 39.35
N ASP A 72 -33.42 66.23 40.62
CA ASP A 72 -34.01 65.43 41.69
C ASP A 72 -35.46 65.15 41.31
N MET A 73 -35.91 63.90 41.45
CA MET A 73 -37.34 63.60 41.28
C MET A 73 -38.14 64.58 42.13
N ASP A 74 -39.03 65.33 41.47
CA ASP A 74 -39.86 66.31 42.14
C ASP A 74 -40.56 65.65 43.33
N ALA A 75 -40.67 66.39 44.43
CA ALA A 75 -41.23 65.89 45.69
C ALA A 75 -42.64 65.30 45.49
N LEU A 76 -43.38 65.79 44.49
CA LEU A 76 -44.68 65.25 44.08
C LEU A 76 -44.56 63.83 43.49
N THR A 77 -43.62 63.62 42.56
CA THR A 77 -43.35 62.31 41.94
C THR A 77 -42.85 61.31 42.98
N ARG A 78 -41.99 61.74 43.92
CA ARG A 78 -41.52 60.88 45.02
C ARG A 78 -42.64 60.47 45.97
N ARG A 79 -43.58 61.39 46.28
CA ARG A 79 -44.77 61.07 47.09
C ARG A 79 -45.71 60.09 46.38
N GLN A 80 -45.91 60.25 45.07
CA GLN A 80 -46.72 59.34 44.27
C GLN A 80 -46.09 57.94 44.20
N ALA A 81 -44.77 57.86 44.02
CA ALA A 81 -44.01 56.62 44.07
C ALA A 81 -44.16 55.89 45.42
N ASN A 82 -43.99 56.60 46.54
CA ASN A 82 -44.15 56.01 47.88
C ASN A 82 -45.59 55.53 48.12
N ARG A 83 -46.59 56.26 47.59
CA ARG A 83 -47.99 55.84 47.67
C ARG A 83 -48.24 54.56 46.85
N ALA A 84 -47.69 54.48 45.64
CA ALA A 84 -47.77 53.29 44.81
C ALA A 84 -47.10 52.10 45.49
N GLU A 85 -45.92 52.29 46.08
CA GLU A 85 -45.22 51.25 46.84
C GLU A 85 -46.06 50.77 48.03
N TYR A 86 -46.69 51.67 48.79
CA TYR A 86 -47.57 51.29 49.89
C TYR A 86 -48.74 50.43 49.42
N VAL A 87 -49.41 50.82 48.33
CA VAL A 87 -50.53 50.07 47.74
C VAL A 87 -50.08 48.70 47.21
N LEU A 88 -48.90 48.62 46.58
CA LEU A 88 -48.36 47.35 46.09
C LEU A 88 -47.99 46.40 47.24
N ARG A 89 -47.47 46.92 48.36
CA ARG A 89 -47.21 46.10 49.56
C ARG A 89 -48.49 45.54 50.16
N ASP A 90 -49.54 46.35 50.23
CA ASP A 90 -50.85 45.93 50.73
C ASP A 90 -51.46 44.84 49.85
N LEU A 91 -51.40 45.04 48.53
CA LEU A 91 -51.86 44.06 47.55
C LEU A 91 -51.07 42.74 47.63
N VAL A 92 -49.75 42.78 47.85
CA VAL A 92 -48.96 41.55 48.04
C VAL A 92 -49.42 40.77 49.27
N ARG A 93 -49.76 41.45 50.37
CA ARG A 93 -50.29 40.80 51.58
C ARG A 93 -51.65 40.15 51.33
N ASP A 94 -52.55 40.87 50.67
CA ASP A 94 -53.87 40.33 50.31
C ASP A 94 -53.72 39.11 49.40
N LEU A 95 -52.88 39.19 48.37
CA LEU A 95 -52.63 38.07 47.46
C LEU A 95 -52.02 36.87 48.17
N GLN A 96 -51.16 37.10 49.17
CA GLN A 96 -50.61 36.04 50.00
C GLN A 96 -51.72 35.33 50.79
N LEU A 97 -52.64 36.08 51.41
CA LEU A 97 -53.78 35.50 52.13
C LEU A 97 -54.73 34.75 51.19
N ILE A 98 -55.08 35.36 50.06
CA ILE A 98 -55.95 34.75 49.02
C ILE A 98 -55.31 33.48 48.45
N SER A 99 -53.99 33.46 48.28
CA SER A 99 -53.27 32.28 47.78
C SER A 99 -53.39 31.07 48.70
N LEU A 100 -53.86 31.23 49.94
CA LEU A 100 -54.05 30.19 50.93
C LEU A 100 -55.54 29.85 51.16
N LEU A 101 -56.46 30.52 50.46
CA LEU A 101 -57.89 30.23 50.51
C LEU A 101 -58.27 29.20 49.45
N PRO A 102 -59.22 28.29 49.74
CA PRO A 102 -59.72 27.36 48.73
C PRO A 102 -60.49 28.11 47.64
N THR A 103 -60.35 27.64 46.39
CA THR A 103 -61.02 28.23 45.22
C THR A 103 -62.54 28.24 45.27
N ASN A 104 -63.15 27.41 46.13
CA ASN A 104 -64.57 27.42 46.38
C ASN A 104 -64.82 27.31 47.88
N LEU A 105 -65.40 28.34 48.48
CA LEU A 105 -65.68 28.41 49.92
C LEU A 105 -66.97 27.69 50.31
N MET A 106 -67.91 27.50 49.37
CA MET A 106 -69.25 26.94 49.65
C MET A 106 -69.23 25.57 50.35
N PRO A 107 -68.42 24.57 49.93
CA PRO A 107 -68.44 23.26 50.57
C PRO A 107 -67.97 23.33 52.02
N TRP A 108 -66.99 24.20 52.30
CA TRP A 108 -66.33 24.28 53.60
C TRP A 108 -67.12 25.05 54.65
N CYS A 109 -68.10 25.85 54.21
CA CYS A 109 -69.00 26.58 55.11
C CYS A 109 -70.28 25.80 55.45
N ARG A 110 -70.47 24.58 54.92
CA ARG A 110 -71.67 23.76 55.21
C ARG A 110 -71.56 23.09 56.57
N ARG A 111 -72.70 23.05 57.27
CA ARG A 111 -72.82 22.42 58.60
C ARG A 111 -72.35 20.97 58.56
N ASP A 112 -72.77 20.20 57.56
CA ASP A 112 -72.42 18.78 57.42
C ASP A 112 -70.90 18.55 57.35
N CYS A 113 -70.16 19.46 56.69
CA CYS A 113 -68.71 19.36 56.58
C CYS A 113 -68.01 19.69 57.90
N LEU A 114 -68.49 20.72 58.61
CA LEU A 114 -67.94 21.14 59.91
C LEU A 114 -68.29 20.14 61.03
N GLU A 115 -69.48 19.53 60.98
CA GLU A 115 -69.86 18.42 61.88
C GLU A 115 -69.00 17.18 61.63
N GLY A 116 -68.70 16.86 60.37
CA GLY A 116 -67.77 15.79 60.02
C GLY A 116 -66.35 16.03 60.56
N VAL A 117 -65.86 17.28 60.54
CA VAL A 117 -64.58 17.66 61.18
C VAL A 117 -64.65 17.51 62.69
N ARG A 118 -65.74 17.97 63.33
CA ARG A 118 -65.96 17.84 64.77
C ARG A 118 -65.96 16.38 65.23
N ASP A 119 -66.64 15.51 64.48
CA ASP A 119 -66.73 14.08 64.79
C ASP A 119 -65.36 13.39 64.60
N ASN A 120 -64.58 13.80 63.59
CA ASN A 120 -63.20 13.34 63.40
C ASN A 120 -62.23 13.87 64.47
N ALA A 121 -62.40 15.12 64.92
CA ALA A 121 -61.62 15.70 66.01
C ALA A 121 -61.87 14.96 67.33
N ASN A 122 -63.13 14.57 67.60
CA ASN A 122 -63.55 13.85 68.80
C ASN A 122 -63.26 12.34 68.80
N MET A 123 -62.81 11.76 67.68
CA MET A 123 -62.41 10.35 67.60
C MET A 123 -61.04 10.10 68.28
N PRO A 124 -60.91 9.07 69.14
CA PRO A 124 -59.63 8.70 69.76
C PRO A 124 -58.60 8.28 68.71
N VAL A 125 -57.35 8.69 68.91
CA VAL A 125 -56.21 8.60 67.95
C VAL A 125 -56.05 7.20 67.31
N GLN A 126 -56.39 6.12 68.02
CA GLN A 126 -56.31 4.74 67.51
C GLN A 126 -57.41 4.34 66.52
N ARG A 127 -58.53 5.09 66.43
CA ARG A 127 -59.60 4.86 65.43
C ARG A 127 -59.49 5.73 64.18
N ARG A 128 -58.70 6.81 64.21
CA ARG A 128 -58.49 7.71 63.05
C ARG A 128 -57.88 6.99 61.84
N VAL A 129 -57.07 5.95 62.07
CA VAL A 129 -56.40 5.18 61.00
C VAL A 129 -57.32 4.10 60.40
N PHE A 130 -58.34 3.62 61.13
CA PHE A 130 -59.20 2.51 60.68
C PHE A 130 -60.52 2.95 60.04
N ASN A 131 -60.98 4.19 60.29
CA ASN A 131 -62.21 4.73 59.69
C ASN A 131 -61.97 5.52 58.39
N ALA A 132 -60.72 5.69 57.95
CA ALA A 132 -60.36 6.27 56.65
C ALA A 132 -60.80 5.41 55.44
N SER A 133 -61.46 4.26 55.66
CA SER A 133 -61.86 3.32 54.61
C SER A 133 -63.39 3.19 54.45
N CYS A 134 -64.23 3.97 55.13
CA CYS A 134 -65.70 3.79 55.10
C CYS A 134 -66.56 5.08 55.22
N THR A 135 -66.09 6.23 54.70
CA THR A 135 -66.95 7.42 54.45
C THR A 135 -66.77 7.91 53.02
N SER A 136 -67.45 7.23 52.10
CA SER A 136 -67.33 7.37 50.63
C SER A 136 -67.97 8.64 50.05
N SER A 137 -67.61 9.84 50.54
CA SER A 137 -67.91 11.09 49.83
C SER A 137 -66.96 12.26 50.13
N LEU A 138 -65.89 12.05 50.91
CA LEU A 138 -64.82 13.01 51.15
C LEU A 138 -63.47 12.26 51.05
N ASP A 139 -63.26 11.54 49.96
CA ASP A 139 -62.10 10.66 49.73
C ASP A 139 -60.77 11.41 49.47
N ASP A 140 -60.71 12.71 49.77
CA ASP A 140 -59.47 13.47 49.74
C ASP A 140 -59.09 13.83 51.19
N GLU A 141 -58.05 13.19 51.74
CA GLU A 141 -57.39 13.63 53.00
C GLU A 141 -57.08 15.14 52.97
N GLU A 142 -56.90 15.67 51.76
CA GLU A 142 -56.71 17.07 51.42
C GLU A 142 -57.92 17.96 51.77
N GLY A 143 -59.15 17.48 51.57
CA GLY A 143 -60.37 18.22 51.90
C GLY A 143 -60.63 18.30 53.41
N LEU A 144 -60.24 17.25 54.15
CA LEU A 144 -60.32 17.27 55.61
C LEU A 144 -59.38 18.34 56.21
N ALA A 145 -58.18 18.53 55.63
CA ALA A 145 -57.23 19.53 56.10
C ALA A 145 -57.75 20.98 55.94
N ILE A 146 -58.42 21.29 54.82
CA ILE A 146 -59.03 22.60 54.57
C ILE A 146 -60.21 22.83 55.53
N ALA A 147 -61.05 21.82 55.68
CA ALA A 147 -62.18 21.88 56.61
C ALA A 147 -61.71 22.04 58.07
N GLN A 148 -60.61 21.39 58.46
CA GLN A 148 -59.97 21.57 59.78
C GLN A 148 -59.39 22.98 59.97
N LEU A 149 -58.75 23.55 58.94
CA LEU A 149 -58.22 24.91 58.98
C LEU A 149 -59.36 25.93 59.20
N ILE A 150 -60.43 25.82 58.42
CA ILE A 150 -61.59 26.70 58.55
C ILE A 150 -62.29 26.49 59.90
N TYR A 151 -62.46 25.23 60.33
CA TYR A 151 -63.04 24.90 61.65
C TYR A 151 -62.22 25.51 62.80
N GLY A 152 -60.90 25.37 62.78
CA GLY A 152 -60.03 25.86 63.87
C GLY A 152 -60.00 27.38 64.00
N ILE A 153 -60.25 28.10 62.91
CA ILE A 153 -60.35 29.56 62.94
C ILE A 153 -61.77 29.98 63.30
N ALA A 154 -62.78 29.29 62.78
CA ALA A 154 -64.18 29.50 63.17
C ALA A 154 -64.42 29.27 64.68
N GLU A 155 -63.70 28.34 65.32
CA GLU A 155 -63.79 28.08 66.77
C GLU A 155 -63.51 29.33 67.62
N ARG A 156 -62.74 30.28 67.08
CA ARG A 156 -62.44 31.56 67.76
C ARG A 156 -63.63 32.52 67.79
N TYR A 157 -64.60 32.34 66.89
CA TYR A 157 -65.79 33.19 66.74
C TYR A 157 -67.06 32.57 67.34
N GLY A 158 -67.00 31.34 67.86
CA GLY A 158 -68.14 30.63 68.44
C GLY A 158 -68.12 29.14 68.10
N ASP A 159 -69.27 28.46 68.30
CA ASP A 159 -69.42 27.07 67.88
C ASP A 159 -69.39 27.00 66.33
N PRO A 160 -68.41 26.31 65.72
CA PRO A 160 -68.32 26.20 64.25
C PRO A 160 -69.52 25.47 63.62
N THR A 161 -70.32 24.74 64.41
CA THR A 161 -71.52 24.04 63.90
C THR A 161 -72.77 24.93 63.90
N ASP A 162 -72.73 26.06 64.59
CA ASP A 162 -73.77 27.09 64.62
C ASP A 162 -73.42 28.26 63.66
N ILE A 163 -73.51 27.99 62.35
CA ILE A 163 -73.18 28.93 61.27
C ILE A 163 -73.87 30.29 61.45
N ASP A 164 -75.13 30.30 61.91
CA ASP A 164 -75.94 31.52 62.05
C ASP A 164 -75.42 32.47 63.14
N ARG A 165 -74.61 31.97 64.08
CA ARG A 165 -74.03 32.76 65.17
C ARG A 165 -72.53 33.00 65.05
N ASN A 166 -71.87 32.30 64.13
CA ASN A 166 -70.44 32.43 63.91
C ASN A 166 -70.19 33.50 62.83
N GLU A 167 -69.67 34.65 63.24
CA GLU A 167 -69.50 35.81 62.34
C GLU A 167 -68.66 35.47 61.10
N LEU A 168 -67.54 34.75 61.27
CA LEU A 168 -66.69 34.35 60.15
C LEU A 168 -67.43 33.42 59.18
N LEU A 169 -68.09 32.37 59.70
CA LEU A 169 -68.81 31.43 58.84
C LEU A 169 -70.01 32.07 58.17
N LEU A 170 -70.69 33.00 58.84
CA LEU A 170 -71.78 33.77 58.26
C LEU A 170 -71.27 34.62 57.09
N GLN A 171 -70.19 35.39 57.30
CA GLN A 171 -69.58 36.21 56.24
C GLN A 171 -69.07 35.38 55.07
N MET A 172 -68.41 34.24 55.35
CA MET A 172 -67.93 33.34 54.31
C MET A 172 -69.09 32.69 53.54
N THR A 173 -70.18 32.34 54.22
CA THR A 173 -71.38 31.77 53.58
C THR A 173 -72.08 32.81 52.71
N GLU A 174 -72.31 34.02 53.23
CA GLU A 174 -72.89 35.13 52.46
C GLU A 174 -72.04 35.48 51.23
N PHE A 175 -70.72 35.52 51.41
CA PHE A 175 -69.79 35.74 50.30
C PHE A 175 -69.90 34.64 49.25
N ALA A 176 -69.88 33.37 49.67
CA ALA A 176 -69.89 32.23 48.77
C ALA A 176 -71.25 32.05 48.06
N GLU A 177 -72.36 32.39 48.72
CA GLU A 177 -73.69 32.44 48.10
C GLU A 177 -73.80 33.57 47.08
N LEU A 178 -73.25 34.75 47.39
CA LEU A 178 -73.21 35.87 46.46
C LEU A 178 -72.32 35.54 45.24
N GLU A 179 -71.15 34.94 45.44
CA GLU A 179 -70.27 34.49 44.37
C GLU A 179 -70.99 33.49 43.46
N LYS A 180 -71.71 32.51 44.06
CA LYS A 180 -72.54 31.57 43.30
C LYS A 180 -73.64 32.28 42.50
N SER A 181 -74.39 33.20 43.12
CA SER A 181 -75.43 33.99 42.46
C SER A 181 -74.87 34.83 41.31
N MET A 182 -73.70 35.46 41.50
CA MET A 182 -73.04 36.25 40.47
C MET A 182 -72.57 35.37 39.29
N ILE A 183 -72.01 34.18 39.57
CA ILE A 183 -71.63 33.23 38.52
C ILE A 183 -72.85 32.73 37.77
N GLU A 184 -73.95 32.42 38.46
CA GLU A 184 -75.22 32.02 37.84
C GLU A 184 -75.81 33.15 36.97
N SER A 185 -75.87 34.38 37.48
CA SER A 185 -76.29 35.57 36.74
C SER A 185 -75.40 35.84 35.52
N ALA A 186 -74.08 35.75 35.67
CA ALA A 186 -73.13 35.87 34.56
C ALA A 186 -73.34 34.78 33.51
N THR A 187 -73.66 33.56 33.92
CA THR A 187 -73.86 32.42 33.01
C THR A 187 -75.20 32.50 32.28
N ILE A 188 -76.26 32.93 32.97
CA ILE A 188 -77.64 32.98 32.44
C ILE A 188 -77.87 34.26 31.63
N VAL A 189 -77.51 35.42 32.18
CA VAL A 189 -77.82 36.74 31.63
C VAL A 189 -76.65 37.30 30.82
N GLY A 190 -75.42 36.81 31.06
CA GLY A 190 -74.21 37.30 30.40
C GLY A 190 -73.63 38.58 31.04
N THR A 191 -74.27 39.11 32.07
CA THR A 191 -73.86 40.32 32.78
C THR A 191 -74.11 40.20 34.28
N VAL A 192 -73.24 40.82 35.08
CA VAL A 192 -73.36 40.92 36.55
C VAL A 192 -73.61 42.39 36.90
N GLU A 193 -74.51 42.66 37.83
CA GLU A 193 -74.82 44.05 38.21
C GLU A 193 -73.67 44.70 38.99
N GLU A 194 -73.44 46.00 38.78
CA GLU A 194 -72.39 46.74 39.48
C GLU A 194 -72.57 46.68 41.01
N TYR A 195 -73.82 46.68 41.47
CA TYR A 195 -74.15 46.55 42.89
C TYR A 195 -73.66 45.23 43.47
N GLU A 196 -73.86 44.11 42.77
CA GLU A 196 -73.39 42.78 43.19
C GLU A 196 -71.86 42.73 43.24
N ILE A 197 -71.17 43.34 42.27
CA ILE A 197 -69.69 43.43 42.26
C ILE A 197 -69.18 44.24 43.46
N GLN A 198 -69.82 45.38 43.76
CA GLN A 198 -69.44 46.20 44.91
C GLN A 198 -69.72 45.48 46.24
N GLN A 199 -70.85 44.78 46.34
CA GLN A 199 -71.20 43.98 47.52
C GLN A 199 -70.23 42.81 47.70
N HIS A 200 -69.88 42.11 46.61
CA HIS A 200 -68.88 41.05 46.60
C HIS A 200 -67.53 41.55 47.06
N HIS A 201 -67.08 42.71 46.56
CA HIS A 201 -65.81 43.29 47.00
C HIS A 201 -65.82 43.65 48.50
N ARG A 202 -66.92 44.21 49.01
CA ARG A 202 -67.05 44.54 50.44
C ARG A 202 -67.05 43.28 51.32
N LEU A 203 -67.83 42.27 50.96
CA LEU A 203 -67.88 41.00 51.69
C LEU A 203 -66.54 40.26 51.61
N PHE A 204 -65.91 40.22 50.44
CA PHE A 204 -64.59 39.65 50.28
C PHE A 204 -63.56 40.34 51.17
N ARG A 205 -63.59 41.67 51.21
CA ARG A 205 -62.69 42.43 52.07
C ARG A 205 -62.95 42.17 53.55
N ALA A 206 -64.21 42.12 53.97
CA ALA A 206 -64.58 41.78 55.34
C ALA A 206 -64.10 40.36 55.73
N VAL A 207 -64.23 39.38 54.82
CA VAL A 207 -63.70 38.03 55.03
C VAL A 207 -62.17 38.06 55.12
N LEU A 208 -61.47 38.77 54.23
CA LEU A 208 -60.01 38.85 54.30
C LEU A 208 -59.53 39.56 55.57
N ASP A 209 -60.17 40.65 55.98
CA ASP A 209 -59.81 41.40 57.18
C ASP A 209 -60.04 40.53 58.44
N THR A 210 -61.17 39.82 58.55
CA THR A 210 -61.44 38.90 59.68
C THR A 210 -60.47 37.72 59.72
N LEU A 211 -60.16 37.13 58.57
CA LEU A 211 -59.15 36.07 58.47
C LEU A 211 -57.75 36.57 58.80
N HIS A 212 -57.41 37.79 58.39
CA HIS A 212 -56.11 38.39 58.67
C HIS A 212 -55.93 38.69 60.16
N ASP A 213 -56.93 39.31 60.79
CA ASP A 213 -56.91 39.70 62.21
C ASP A 213 -56.69 38.49 63.14
N GLU A 214 -57.19 37.31 62.76
CA GLU A 214 -57.03 36.07 63.53
C GLU A 214 -55.78 35.25 63.18
N GLY A 215 -54.96 35.74 62.25
CA GLY A 215 -53.73 35.08 61.84
C GLY A 215 -53.96 33.81 61.03
N TYR A 216 -54.94 33.82 60.11
CA TYR A 216 -55.20 32.70 59.19
C TYR A 216 -53.93 32.29 58.43
N THR A 217 -53.12 33.26 57.99
CA THR A 217 -51.85 33.02 57.31
C THR A 217 -50.91 32.14 58.14
N GLU A 218 -50.73 32.47 59.43
CA GLU A 218 -49.84 31.77 60.34
C GLU A 218 -50.34 30.35 60.62
N VAL A 219 -51.65 30.19 60.84
CA VAL A 219 -52.27 28.87 61.07
C VAL A 219 -52.17 28.01 59.81
N ALA A 220 -52.45 28.57 58.64
CA ALA A 220 -52.33 27.87 57.35
C ALA A 220 -50.88 27.45 57.08
N PHE A 221 -49.90 28.33 57.31
CA PHE A 221 -48.48 27.98 57.17
C PHE A 221 -48.04 26.92 58.17
N ASN A 222 -48.51 26.95 59.42
CA ASN A 222 -48.19 25.92 60.40
C ASN A 222 -48.74 24.55 59.96
N ILE A 223 -49.97 24.47 59.46
CA ILE A 223 -50.56 23.22 58.96
C ILE A 223 -49.82 22.73 57.70
N ILE A 224 -49.45 23.63 56.78
CA ILE A 224 -48.63 23.30 55.60
C ILE A 224 -47.25 22.76 56.02
N ASN A 225 -46.66 23.32 57.08
CA ASN A 225 -45.32 22.96 57.54
C ASN A 225 -45.29 21.73 58.47
N GLU A 226 -46.35 21.48 59.25
CA GLU A 226 -46.48 20.31 60.14
C GLU A 226 -46.67 18.99 59.38
N GLY A 227 -47.17 19.05 58.14
CA GLY A 227 -47.20 17.91 57.20
C GLY A 227 -45.82 17.48 56.68
N ARG A 228 -44.73 18.13 57.11
CA ARG A 228 -43.36 17.83 56.68
C ARG A 228 -42.73 16.78 57.61
N PRO A 229 -42.38 15.57 57.14
CA PRO A 229 -41.59 14.65 57.95
C PRO A 229 -40.24 15.29 58.26
N ALA A 230 -39.87 15.35 59.54
CA ALA A 230 -38.60 15.92 59.98
C ALA A 230 -37.45 15.26 59.20
N PRO A 231 -36.54 16.04 58.58
CA PRO A 231 -35.41 15.47 57.86
C PRO A 231 -34.57 14.66 58.85
N ALA A 232 -34.35 13.38 58.52
CA ALA A 232 -33.54 12.47 59.32
C ALA A 232 -32.18 13.10 59.61
N SER A 233 -31.86 13.23 60.89
CA SER A 233 -30.57 13.71 61.39
C SER A 233 -29.44 12.78 60.96
N GLY A 234 -28.73 13.13 59.87
CA GLY A 234 -27.47 12.53 59.48
C GLY A 234 -26.28 13.35 60.02
N PRO A 235 -25.30 12.76 60.73
CA PRO A 235 -24.12 13.50 61.19
C PRO A 235 -23.03 13.61 60.11
N GLN A 236 -22.69 14.87 59.80
CA GLN A 236 -21.39 15.49 59.45
C GLN A 236 -20.37 14.82 58.52
N PRO A 237 -19.92 15.52 57.46
CA PRO A 237 -18.59 15.35 56.89
C PRO A 237 -17.56 16.35 57.45
N GLN A 238 -16.35 15.82 57.55
CA GLN A 238 -15.11 16.37 58.08
C GLN A 238 -14.57 17.59 57.32
N GLU A 239 -13.92 18.47 58.08
CA GLU A 239 -12.95 19.48 57.62
C GLU A 239 -11.87 18.85 56.73
N ARG A 240 -11.66 19.42 55.53
CA ARG A 240 -10.37 19.39 54.84
C ARG A 240 -10.15 20.72 54.11
N ASP A 241 -9.10 21.39 54.54
CA ASP A 241 -8.35 22.40 53.79
C ASP A 241 -7.72 21.78 52.53
N ALA A 242 -7.71 22.52 51.43
CA ALA A 242 -6.60 22.59 50.49
C ALA A 242 -6.88 23.62 49.39
N ASP A 243 -5.93 24.53 49.23
CA ASP A 243 -5.78 25.49 48.15
C ASP A 243 -5.88 24.88 46.75
N THR A 244 -6.53 25.57 45.82
CA THR A 244 -6.15 25.57 44.40
C THR A 244 -6.72 26.80 43.70
N ASP A 245 -5.81 27.67 43.26
CA ASP A 245 -6.01 28.63 42.18
C ASP A 245 -6.30 27.87 40.87
N ASP A 246 -7.30 28.32 40.11
CA ASP A 246 -7.21 28.66 38.68
C ASP A 246 -8.60 28.73 38.03
N ASP A 247 -8.80 29.87 37.38
CA ASP A 247 -9.55 30.18 36.16
C ASP A 247 -10.83 29.40 35.75
N ASP A 248 -11.77 30.23 35.30
CA ASP A 248 -12.69 30.02 34.18
C ASP A 248 -14.13 29.55 34.46
N ASP A 249 -15.02 30.15 33.67
CA ASP A 249 -16.44 29.86 33.46
C ASP A 249 -17.46 30.20 34.57
N GLY A 250 -18.01 31.41 34.45
CA GLY A 250 -19.38 31.53 33.93
C GLY A 250 -20.51 30.78 34.65
N LYS A 251 -20.54 30.75 35.99
CA LYS A 251 -21.73 30.27 36.72
C LYS A 251 -22.82 31.35 36.75
N SER A 252 -23.69 31.27 35.76
CA SER A 252 -25.07 31.76 35.87
C SER A 252 -25.64 31.29 37.22
N SER A 253 -26.19 32.23 38.00
CA SER A 253 -27.02 31.94 39.16
C SER A 253 -28.27 31.20 38.70
N GLY A 254 -28.12 29.91 38.45
CA GLY A 254 -29.21 28.96 38.40
C GLY A 254 -29.79 28.91 39.80
N SER A 255 -30.78 29.76 40.04
CA SER A 255 -31.82 29.53 41.04
C SER A 255 -32.32 28.12 40.79
N SER A 256 -31.73 27.17 41.52
CA SER A 256 -32.21 25.80 41.60
C SER A 256 -33.54 25.95 42.32
N ILE A 257 -34.59 26.14 41.50
CA ILE A 257 -35.96 25.89 41.88
C ILE A 257 -35.95 24.41 42.27
N CYS A 258 -35.70 24.14 43.56
CA CYS A 258 -36.16 22.92 44.17
C CYS A 258 -37.65 22.89 43.89
N VAL A 259 -38.04 22.08 42.91
CA VAL A 259 -39.43 21.70 42.68
C VAL A 259 -39.82 20.93 43.94
N MET A 260 -40.32 21.68 44.91
CA MET A 260 -40.87 21.13 46.14
C MET A 260 -42.03 20.23 45.75
N PRO A 261 -42.17 19.04 46.36
CA PRO A 261 -43.37 18.26 46.17
C PRO A 261 -44.58 19.15 46.50
N PRO A 262 -45.63 19.17 45.65
CA PRO A 262 -46.80 20.00 45.88
C PRO A 262 -47.34 19.70 47.29
N SER A 263 -47.42 20.73 48.13
CA SER A 263 -48.10 20.60 49.42
C SER A 263 -49.53 20.12 49.19
N ILE A 264 -50.07 19.34 50.12
CA ILE A 264 -51.42 18.74 50.06
C ILE A 264 -52.51 19.77 49.70
N LEU A 265 -52.28 21.04 50.06
CA LEU A 265 -53.21 22.15 49.80
C LEU A 265 -53.11 22.75 48.39
N SER A 266 -52.02 22.51 47.64
CA SER A 266 -51.73 23.18 46.35
C SER A 266 -52.71 22.88 45.21
N ARG A 267 -53.58 21.86 45.33
CA ARG A 267 -54.66 21.57 44.36
C ARG A 267 -55.90 22.44 44.53
N PHE A 268 -56.14 22.95 45.74
CA PHE A 268 -57.30 23.78 46.05
C PHE A 268 -56.99 25.28 46.03
N LEU A 269 -55.71 25.63 45.88
CA LEU A 269 -55.23 27.00 45.77
C LEU A 269 -55.08 27.34 44.27
N ASP A 270 -55.50 28.54 43.89
CA ASP A 270 -55.31 29.02 42.52
C ASP A 270 -53.81 29.28 42.26
N GLN A 271 -53.17 28.46 41.42
CA GLN A 271 -51.76 28.64 41.03
C GLN A 271 -51.50 29.98 40.31
N GLY A 272 -52.55 30.61 39.77
CA GLY A 272 -52.51 31.94 39.19
C GLY A 272 -52.16 33.01 40.22
N VAL A 273 -52.65 32.91 41.46
CA VAL A 273 -52.46 33.93 42.50
C VAL A 273 -51.00 34.06 42.97
N PRO A 274 -50.27 32.97 43.29
CA PRO A 274 -48.83 33.05 43.60
C PRO A 274 -47.98 33.55 42.44
N SER A 275 -48.35 33.19 41.19
CA SER A 275 -47.63 33.69 40.01
C SER A 275 -47.82 35.19 39.85
N PHE A 276 -49.04 35.68 40.09
CA PHE A 276 -49.36 37.10 40.08
C PHE A 276 -48.67 37.84 41.23
N GLN A 277 -48.66 37.29 42.45
CA GLN A 277 -47.91 37.82 43.58
C GLN A 277 -46.43 38.07 43.22
N ARG A 278 -45.74 37.08 42.62
CA ARG A 278 -44.33 37.25 42.19
C ARG A 278 -44.16 38.36 41.15
N THR A 279 -45.13 38.53 40.24
CA THR A 279 -45.08 39.63 39.27
C THR A 279 -45.25 40.99 39.96
N VAL A 280 -46.13 41.09 40.96
CA VAL A 280 -46.33 42.31 41.75
C VAL A 280 -45.10 42.61 42.61
N GLU A 281 -44.46 41.60 43.19
CA GLU A 281 -43.18 41.74 43.92
C GLU A 281 -42.04 42.23 43.00
N SER A 282 -41.96 41.67 41.80
CA SER A 282 -40.97 42.09 40.79
C SER A 282 -41.23 43.54 40.34
N LEU A 283 -42.50 43.92 40.16
CA LEU A 283 -42.89 45.29 39.84
C LEU A 283 -42.52 46.24 40.99
N MET A 284 -42.79 45.84 42.24
CA MET A 284 -42.40 46.61 43.42
C MET A 284 -40.88 46.82 43.46
N ALA A 285 -40.08 45.77 43.24
CA ALA A 285 -38.62 45.86 43.21
C ALA A 285 -38.12 46.80 42.10
N LEU A 286 -38.73 46.76 40.91
CA LEU A 286 -38.40 47.67 39.80
C LEU A 286 -38.79 49.11 40.10
N VAL A 287 -39.95 49.34 40.72
CA VAL A 287 -40.38 50.68 41.15
C VAL A 287 -39.42 51.24 42.19
N VAL A 288 -39.00 50.43 43.17
CA VAL A 288 -38.00 50.82 44.16
C VAL A 288 -36.66 51.15 43.49
N ALA A 289 -36.14 50.25 42.63
CA ALA A 289 -34.86 50.45 41.94
C ALA A 289 -34.85 51.75 41.11
N ARG A 290 -35.89 51.97 40.29
CA ARG A 290 -36.05 53.18 39.48
C ARG A 290 -36.13 54.45 40.33
N ASN A 291 -36.76 54.36 41.51
CA ASN A 291 -36.90 55.50 42.40
C ASN A 291 -35.62 55.79 43.24
N THR A 292 -34.65 54.86 43.20
CA THR A 292 -33.36 54.98 43.91
C THR A 292 -32.18 55.33 43.01
N THR A 293 -32.26 55.14 41.68
CA THR A 293 -31.18 55.49 40.74
C THR A 293 -31.01 56.99 40.61
N THR A 294 -29.77 57.47 40.71
CA THR A 294 -29.42 58.89 40.65
C THR A 294 -29.01 59.31 39.24
N VAL A 295 -29.26 60.57 38.86
CA VAL A 295 -28.89 61.12 37.55
C VAL A 295 -27.38 61.00 37.24
N SER A 296 -26.54 61.00 38.28
CA SER A 296 -25.09 60.76 38.15
C SER A 296 -24.76 59.36 37.62
N GLU A 297 -25.51 58.35 38.04
CA GLU A 297 -25.33 56.97 37.59
C GLU A 297 -25.79 56.83 36.14
N ASP A 298 -26.88 57.49 35.76
CA ASP A 298 -27.36 57.50 34.36
C ASP A 298 -26.36 58.14 33.39
N ILE A 299 -25.72 59.25 33.79
CA ILE A 299 -24.67 59.89 32.98
C ILE A 299 -23.44 58.98 32.85
N HIS A 300 -23.08 58.28 33.92
CA HIS A 300 -21.97 57.33 33.89
C HIS A 300 -22.26 56.14 32.97
N ASN A 301 -23.46 55.56 33.08
CA ASN A 301 -23.92 54.47 32.23
C ASN A 301 -23.97 54.88 30.76
N TYR A 302 -24.45 56.10 30.46
CA TYR A 302 -24.43 56.63 29.09
C TYR A 302 -23.01 56.77 28.53
N LYS A 303 -22.05 57.24 29.32
CA LYS A 303 -20.64 57.36 28.89
C LYS A 303 -20.04 55.99 28.57
N ILE A 304 -20.25 55.01 29.45
CA ILE A 304 -19.78 53.63 29.23
C ILE A 304 -20.38 53.08 27.93
N LEU A 305 -21.68 53.25 27.72
CA LEU A 305 -22.35 52.78 26.51
C LEU A 305 -21.80 53.47 25.25
N HIS A 306 -21.57 54.78 25.30
CA HIS A 306 -21.04 55.53 24.17
C HIS A 306 -19.59 55.12 23.84
N GLU A 307 -18.75 54.90 24.85
CA GLU A 307 -17.40 54.36 24.66
C GLU A 307 -17.41 52.94 24.10
N ALA A 308 -18.31 52.07 24.58
CA ALA A 308 -18.48 50.72 24.05
C ALA A 308 -18.91 50.74 22.57
N VAL A 309 -19.88 51.58 22.20
CA VAL A 309 -20.33 51.74 20.81
C VAL A 309 -19.22 52.28 19.91
N ASN A 310 -18.38 53.20 20.41
CA ASN A 310 -17.26 53.70 19.62
C ASN A 310 -16.15 52.65 19.43
N LYS A 311 -15.87 51.84 20.46
CA LYS A 311 -14.96 50.69 20.34
C LYS A 311 -15.50 49.63 19.38
N GLU A 312 -16.80 49.37 19.39
CA GLU A 312 -17.44 48.48 18.42
C GLU A 312 -17.32 49.03 17.00
N LYS A 313 -17.53 50.34 16.80
CA LYS A 313 -17.35 50.97 15.49
C LYS A 313 -15.91 50.89 15.00
N SER A 314 -14.91 51.14 15.86
CA SER A 314 -13.49 51.06 15.47
C SER A 314 -13.09 49.62 15.13
N THR A 315 -13.43 48.65 15.99
CA THR A 315 -13.17 47.24 15.73
C THR A 315 -13.87 46.75 14.46
N SER A 316 -15.09 47.22 14.17
CA SER A 316 -15.76 46.91 12.90
C SER A 316 -15.04 47.48 11.67
N ALA A 317 -14.36 48.62 11.80
CA ALA A 317 -13.55 49.19 10.74
C ALA A 317 -12.27 48.38 10.52
N ASP A 318 -11.63 47.93 11.60
CA ASP A 318 -10.44 47.07 11.56
C ASP A 318 -10.75 45.70 10.93
N VAL A 319 -11.88 45.09 11.30
CA VAL A 319 -12.35 43.84 10.66
C VAL A 319 -12.60 44.03 9.16
N LYS A 320 -13.15 45.18 8.75
CA LYS A 320 -13.33 45.51 7.33
C LYS A 320 -11.98 45.71 6.62
N ALA A 321 -10.99 46.32 7.27
CA ALA A 321 -9.65 46.48 6.72
C ALA A 321 -8.96 45.12 6.54
N LEU A 322 -8.95 44.28 7.59
CA LEU A 322 -8.41 42.92 7.54
C LEU A 322 -9.09 42.06 6.47
N LYS A 323 -10.41 42.19 6.29
CA LYS A 323 -11.14 41.46 5.25
C LYS A 323 -10.68 41.87 3.84
N ARG A 324 -10.36 43.15 3.61
CA ARG A 324 -9.82 43.63 2.32
C ARG A 324 -8.41 43.11 2.09
N GLU A 325 -7.51 43.24 3.06
CA GLU A 325 -6.13 42.73 2.96
C GLU A 325 -6.11 41.21 2.71
N TYR A 326 -6.99 40.47 3.38
CA TYR A 326 -7.16 39.04 3.14
C TYR A 326 -7.65 38.73 1.72
N GLN A 327 -8.61 39.52 1.19
CA GLN A 327 -9.09 39.37 -0.18
C GLN A 327 -7.99 39.68 -1.21
N GLU A 328 -7.24 40.77 -1.02
CA GLU A 328 -6.11 41.14 -1.87
C GLU A 328 -5.03 40.04 -1.87
N THR A 329 -4.68 39.52 -0.69
CA THR A 329 -3.71 38.42 -0.57
C THR A 329 -4.21 37.14 -1.25
N LYS A 330 -5.52 36.85 -1.12
CA LYS A 330 -6.15 35.69 -1.76
C LYS A 330 -6.15 35.81 -3.28
N GLU A 331 -6.40 37.01 -3.81
CA GLU A 331 -6.37 37.27 -5.25
C GLU A 331 -4.94 37.21 -5.80
N ALA A 332 -3.97 37.81 -5.11
CA ALA A 332 -2.55 37.70 -5.48
C ALA A 332 -2.09 36.23 -5.56
N ARG A 333 -2.40 35.42 -4.54
CA ARG A 333 -2.08 33.98 -4.55
C ARG A 333 -2.79 33.22 -5.67
N ARG A 334 -4.03 33.59 -6.01
CA ARG A 334 -4.73 32.96 -7.15
C ARG A 334 -3.99 33.24 -8.46
N THR A 335 -3.58 34.48 -8.69
CA THR A 335 -2.82 34.84 -9.90
C THR A 335 -1.45 34.16 -9.96
N GLU A 336 -0.76 34.00 -8.82
CA GLU A 336 0.50 33.26 -8.74
C GLU A 336 0.31 31.78 -9.06
N VAL A 337 -0.73 31.14 -8.50
CA VAL A 337 -1.07 29.74 -8.81
C VAL A 337 -1.43 29.57 -10.28
N GLU A 338 -2.20 30.49 -10.87
CA GLU A 338 -2.53 30.46 -12.30
C GLU A 338 -1.28 30.60 -13.19
N ALA A 339 -0.33 31.45 -12.82
CA ALA A 339 0.95 31.61 -13.53
C ALA A 339 1.79 30.32 -13.45
N LEU A 340 1.93 29.73 -12.26
CA LEU A 340 2.65 28.46 -12.08
C LEU A 340 1.97 27.31 -12.84
N GLN A 341 0.63 27.28 -12.88
CA GLN A 341 -0.10 26.29 -13.68
C GLN A 341 0.07 26.48 -15.18
N ALA A 342 0.32 27.70 -15.66
CA ALA A 342 0.67 27.94 -17.05
C ALA A 342 2.10 27.45 -17.36
N GLU A 343 3.05 27.71 -16.47
CA GLU A 343 4.44 27.23 -16.60
C GLU A 343 4.52 25.69 -16.57
N VAL A 344 3.80 25.04 -15.67
CA VAL A 344 3.73 23.57 -15.62
C VAL A 344 3.21 23.00 -16.94
N ARG A 345 2.14 23.57 -17.50
CA ARG A 345 1.60 23.13 -18.80
C ARG A 345 2.63 23.31 -19.92
N GLN A 346 3.36 24.42 -19.94
CA GLN A 346 4.42 24.64 -20.92
C GLN A 346 5.54 23.59 -20.79
N LEU A 347 5.98 23.28 -19.57
CA LEU A 347 7.01 22.26 -19.34
C LEU A 347 6.52 20.86 -19.74
N GLU A 348 5.25 20.53 -19.50
CA GLU A 348 4.65 19.27 -19.94
C GLU A 348 4.64 19.17 -21.48
N GLU A 349 4.28 20.25 -22.18
CA GLU A 349 4.34 20.33 -23.64
C GLU A 349 5.78 20.20 -24.17
N GLU A 350 6.77 20.84 -23.54
CA GLU A 350 8.19 20.73 -23.91
C GLU A 350 8.74 19.31 -23.67
N ILE A 351 8.35 18.64 -22.58
CA ILE A 351 8.73 17.25 -22.31
C ILE A 351 8.13 16.33 -23.38
N GLU A 352 6.87 16.51 -23.73
CA GLU A 352 6.22 15.67 -24.74
C GLU A 352 6.81 15.90 -26.15
N TYR A 353 7.12 17.16 -26.48
CA TYR A 353 7.87 17.48 -27.68
C TYR A 353 9.22 16.76 -27.72
N ASN A 354 10.02 16.85 -26.64
CA ASN A 354 11.31 16.18 -26.57
C ASN A 354 11.20 14.65 -26.66
N ARG A 355 10.18 14.05 -26.03
CA ARG A 355 9.89 12.61 -26.18
C ARG A 355 9.59 12.23 -27.62
N SER A 356 8.80 13.05 -28.33
CA SER A 356 8.48 12.81 -29.73
C SER A 356 9.72 12.90 -30.63
N VAL A 357 10.60 13.88 -30.39
CA VAL A 357 11.87 14.05 -31.13
C VAL A 357 12.78 12.85 -30.87
N VAL A 358 12.97 12.44 -29.62
CA VAL A 358 13.80 11.27 -29.29
C VAL A 358 13.24 9.99 -29.90
N ALA A 359 11.92 9.80 -29.92
CA ALA A 359 11.29 8.65 -30.57
C ALA A 359 11.54 8.66 -32.09
N MET A 360 11.44 9.81 -32.74
CA MET A 360 11.78 9.97 -34.16
C MET A 360 13.26 9.69 -34.44
N GLU A 361 14.17 10.22 -33.62
CA GLU A 361 15.61 9.97 -33.74
C GLU A 361 15.93 8.49 -33.55
N MET A 362 15.38 7.85 -32.51
CA MET A 362 15.53 6.41 -32.30
C MET A 362 15.01 5.58 -33.48
N ALA A 363 13.85 5.93 -34.03
CA ALA A 363 13.30 5.25 -35.21
C ALA A 363 14.24 5.39 -36.43
N ALA A 364 14.78 6.59 -36.67
CA ALA A 364 15.76 6.84 -37.73
C ALA A 364 17.07 6.06 -37.50
N PHE A 365 17.58 6.02 -36.27
CA PHE A 365 18.76 5.21 -35.91
C PHE A 365 18.53 3.72 -36.15
N LEU A 366 17.37 3.19 -35.78
CA LEU A 366 17.01 1.79 -36.02
C LEU A 366 16.90 1.48 -37.52
N GLU A 367 16.34 2.39 -38.32
CA GLU A 367 16.26 2.24 -39.77
C GLU A 367 17.65 2.23 -40.42
N VAL A 368 18.52 3.16 -40.04
CA VAL A 368 19.92 3.21 -40.53
C VAL A 368 20.68 1.96 -40.13
N ASN A 369 20.52 1.48 -38.89
CA ASN A 369 21.18 0.26 -38.43
C ASN A 369 20.66 -0.97 -39.20
N ALA A 370 19.35 -1.07 -39.45
CA ALA A 370 18.76 -2.14 -40.25
C ALA A 370 19.31 -2.15 -41.69
N ARG A 371 19.43 -0.97 -42.33
CA ARG A 371 20.06 -0.83 -43.66
C ARG A 371 21.53 -1.25 -43.65
N MET A 372 22.30 -0.82 -42.66
CA MET A 372 23.71 -1.23 -42.54
C MET A 372 23.87 -2.74 -42.34
N GLU A 373 23.00 -3.38 -41.55
CA GLU A 373 23.02 -4.82 -41.41
C GLU A 373 22.64 -5.53 -42.71
N GLU A 374 21.65 -5.02 -43.44
CA GLU A 374 21.26 -5.56 -44.75
C GLU A 374 22.39 -5.42 -45.78
N GLU A 375 23.08 -4.27 -45.82
CA GLU A 375 24.29 -4.08 -46.63
C GLU A 375 25.41 -5.05 -46.23
N ARG A 376 25.65 -5.26 -44.93
CA ARG A 376 26.64 -6.25 -44.48
C ARG A 376 26.24 -7.67 -44.89
N ARG A 377 24.95 -8.01 -44.80
CA ARG A 377 24.42 -9.31 -45.23
C ARG A 377 24.58 -9.49 -46.74
N SER A 378 24.28 -8.48 -47.55
CA SER A 378 24.42 -8.55 -49.01
C SER A 378 25.87 -8.60 -49.45
N VAL A 379 26.77 -7.80 -48.85
CA VAL A 379 28.21 -7.89 -49.08
C VAL A 379 28.77 -9.26 -48.66
N GLY A 380 28.31 -9.80 -47.54
CA GLY A 380 28.64 -11.14 -47.07
C GLY A 380 28.20 -12.22 -48.07
N ALA A 381 26.95 -12.14 -48.56
CA ALA A 381 26.41 -13.06 -49.56
C ALA A 381 27.20 -13.00 -50.87
N ASN A 382 27.46 -11.80 -51.40
CA ASN A 382 28.25 -11.59 -52.61
C ASN A 382 29.68 -12.15 -52.45
N ARG A 383 30.31 -11.98 -51.27
CA ARG A 383 31.64 -12.53 -51.00
C ARG A 383 31.64 -14.06 -50.97
N VAL A 384 30.60 -14.66 -50.39
CA VAL A 384 30.42 -16.12 -50.41
C VAL A 384 30.25 -16.61 -51.84
N GLU A 385 29.43 -15.95 -52.64
CA GLU A 385 29.21 -16.29 -54.05
C GLU A 385 30.52 -16.25 -54.85
N VAL A 386 31.29 -15.16 -54.76
CA VAL A 386 32.61 -15.03 -55.42
C VAL A 386 33.57 -16.14 -54.97
N LEU A 387 33.61 -16.46 -53.68
CA LEU A 387 34.46 -17.55 -53.18
C LEU A 387 34.00 -18.93 -53.68
N THR A 388 32.68 -19.16 -53.80
CA THR A 388 32.15 -20.40 -54.37
C THR A 388 32.48 -20.55 -55.85
N GLU A 389 32.41 -19.46 -56.63
CA GLU A 389 32.83 -19.45 -58.03
C GLU A 389 34.33 -19.74 -58.16
N GLN A 390 35.18 -19.10 -57.35
CA GLN A 390 36.62 -19.36 -57.32
C GLN A 390 36.92 -20.81 -56.94
N ALA A 391 36.23 -21.36 -55.93
CA ALA A 391 36.36 -22.77 -55.55
C ALA A 391 35.96 -23.70 -56.70
N HIS A 392 34.89 -23.38 -57.43
CA HIS A 392 34.46 -24.15 -58.60
C HIS A 392 35.48 -24.07 -59.75
N GLN A 393 36.05 -22.89 -60.02
CA GLN A 393 37.10 -22.71 -61.03
C GLN A 393 38.36 -23.50 -60.68
N LEU A 394 38.81 -23.44 -59.42
CA LEU A 394 39.93 -24.23 -58.93
C LEU A 394 39.64 -25.73 -59.02
N GLN A 395 38.43 -26.16 -58.69
CA GLN A 395 38.02 -27.57 -58.80
C GLN A 395 38.02 -28.04 -60.26
N GLN A 396 37.56 -27.22 -61.21
CA GLN A 396 37.64 -27.52 -62.64
C GLN A 396 39.09 -27.61 -63.13
N SER A 397 39.93 -26.64 -62.75
CA SER A 397 41.37 -26.63 -63.07
C SER A 397 42.09 -27.87 -62.50
N LEU A 398 41.75 -28.27 -61.28
CA LEU A 398 42.31 -29.46 -60.66
C LEU A 398 41.84 -30.73 -61.41
N LYS A 399 40.58 -30.82 -61.82
CA LYS A 399 40.08 -31.93 -62.65
C LYS A 399 40.78 -32.00 -64.00
N THR A 400 41.01 -30.87 -64.69
CA THR A 400 41.72 -30.87 -65.98
C THR A 400 43.17 -31.30 -65.80
N LEU A 401 43.87 -30.81 -64.77
CA LEU A 401 45.22 -31.24 -64.43
C LEU A 401 45.31 -32.73 -64.09
N ILE A 402 44.37 -33.27 -63.31
CA ILE A 402 44.29 -34.71 -63.03
C ILE A 402 44.12 -35.49 -64.34
N SER A 403 43.19 -35.08 -65.20
CA SER A 403 42.95 -35.79 -66.48
C SER A 403 44.17 -35.75 -67.41
N SER A 404 44.87 -34.61 -67.46
CA SER A 404 46.11 -34.43 -68.22
C SER A 404 47.21 -35.35 -67.69
N ASN A 405 47.43 -35.36 -66.37
CA ASN A 405 48.42 -36.23 -65.72
C ASN A 405 48.08 -37.71 -65.93
N GLN A 406 46.81 -38.11 -65.83
CA GLN A 406 46.38 -39.47 -66.14
C GLN A 406 46.69 -39.87 -67.59
N ALA A 407 46.47 -38.97 -68.55
CA ALA A 407 46.80 -39.19 -69.96
C ALA A 407 48.32 -39.32 -70.17
N GLU A 408 49.11 -38.45 -69.53
CA GLU A 408 50.58 -38.50 -69.59
C GLU A 408 51.14 -39.78 -68.93
N ALA A 409 50.61 -40.16 -67.77
CA ALA A 409 50.95 -41.42 -67.12
C ALA A 409 50.57 -42.65 -67.96
N ALA A 410 49.43 -42.62 -68.65
CA ALA A 410 49.05 -43.67 -69.60
C ALA A 410 50.02 -43.72 -70.79
N ALA A 411 50.38 -42.56 -71.37
CA ALA A 411 51.37 -42.48 -72.44
C ALA A 411 52.73 -43.05 -72.00
N LEU A 412 53.23 -42.68 -70.82
CA LEU A 412 54.47 -43.21 -70.26
C LEU A 412 54.40 -44.72 -70.01
N ARG A 413 53.26 -45.25 -69.52
CA ARG A 413 53.06 -46.71 -69.38
C ARG A 413 53.12 -47.41 -70.73
N THR A 414 52.49 -46.87 -71.77
CA THR A 414 52.57 -47.46 -73.12
C THR A 414 53.99 -47.40 -73.70
N GLN A 415 54.72 -46.30 -73.48
CA GLN A 415 56.11 -46.17 -73.91
C GLN A 415 57.02 -47.15 -73.15
N ARG A 416 56.82 -47.32 -71.84
CA ARG A 416 57.51 -48.31 -71.02
C ARG A 416 57.24 -49.72 -71.53
N ALA A 417 55.98 -50.09 -71.76
CA ALA A 417 55.62 -51.42 -72.28
C ALA A 417 56.26 -51.69 -73.66
N LYS A 418 56.32 -50.69 -74.56
CA LYS A 418 57.02 -50.80 -75.84
C LYS A 418 58.52 -51.04 -75.66
N LYS A 419 59.16 -50.30 -74.74
CA LYS A 419 60.59 -50.47 -74.44
C LYS A 419 60.89 -51.82 -73.77
N GLU A 420 60.06 -52.24 -72.81
CA GLU A 420 60.18 -53.55 -72.16
C GLU A 420 59.99 -54.70 -73.16
N ALA A 421 59.04 -54.58 -74.10
CA ALA A 421 58.88 -55.54 -75.19
C ALA A 421 60.10 -55.57 -76.13
N ALA A 422 60.66 -54.42 -76.49
CA ALA A 422 61.87 -54.34 -77.31
C ALA A 422 63.09 -54.95 -76.60
N VAL A 423 63.27 -54.68 -75.29
CA VAL A 423 64.33 -55.30 -74.48
C VAL A 423 64.12 -56.81 -74.38
N SER A 424 62.89 -57.27 -74.15
CA SER A 424 62.58 -58.71 -74.09
C SER A 424 62.85 -59.40 -75.43
N ALA A 425 62.53 -58.75 -76.56
CA ALA A 425 62.85 -59.25 -77.89
C ALA A 425 64.38 -59.32 -78.10
N ALA A 426 65.14 -58.29 -77.71
CA ALA A 426 66.59 -58.28 -77.80
C ALA A 426 67.25 -59.36 -76.92
N ILE A 427 66.73 -59.60 -75.71
CA ILE A 427 67.18 -60.69 -74.84
C ILE A 427 66.90 -62.04 -75.52
N SER A 428 65.69 -62.25 -76.06
CA SER A 428 65.37 -63.49 -76.76
C SER A 428 66.27 -63.72 -77.99
N GLU A 429 66.61 -62.65 -78.72
CA GLU A 429 67.54 -62.73 -79.84
C GLU A 429 68.95 -63.10 -79.36
N TYR A 430 69.44 -62.44 -78.31
CA TYR A 430 70.72 -62.77 -77.69
C TYR A 430 70.78 -64.23 -77.21
N ASP A 431 69.73 -64.71 -76.54
CA ASP A 431 69.63 -66.10 -76.09
C ASP A 431 69.66 -67.08 -77.27
N THR A 432 68.99 -66.77 -78.38
CA THR A 432 69.06 -67.59 -79.60
C THR A 432 70.45 -67.56 -80.25
N GLN A 433 71.11 -66.40 -80.28
CA GLN A 433 72.49 -66.28 -80.75
C GLN A 433 73.45 -67.07 -79.85
N MET A 434 73.22 -67.08 -78.54
CA MET A 434 74.04 -67.85 -77.61
C MET A 434 73.79 -69.34 -77.70
N ALA A 435 72.54 -69.77 -77.88
CA ALA A 435 72.22 -71.17 -78.13
C ALA A 435 72.87 -71.68 -79.43
N THR A 436 72.86 -70.88 -80.50
CA THR A 436 73.52 -71.25 -81.76
C THR A 436 75.04 -71.30 -81.62
N LEU A 437 75.66 -70.34 -80.92
CA LEU A 437 77.10 -70.37 -80.62
C LEU A 437 77.50 -71.55 -79.73
N HIS A 438 76.71 -71.88 -78.70
CA HIS A 438 76.94 -73.08 -77.88
C HIS A 438 76.82 -74.36 -78.71
N ALA A 439 75.82 -74.46 -79.59
CA ALA A 439 75.68 -75.61 -80.49
C ALA A 439 76.90 -75.73 -81.42
N ALA A 440 77.35 -74.62 -82.03
CA ALA A 440 78.54 -74.60 -82.87
C ALA A 440 79.82 -74.99 -82.09
N SER A 441 80.00 -74.48 -80.87
CA SER A 441 81.11 -74.87 -80.00
C SER A 441 81.07 -76.34 -79.62
N SER A 442 79.88 -76.90 -79.36
CA SER A 442 79.74 -78.34 -79.06
C SER A 442 80.07 -79.21 -80.28
N ALA A 443 79.70 -78.77 -81.49
CA ALA A 443 80.01 -79.45 -82.73
C ALA A 443 81.52 -79.43 -83.01
N LEU A 444 82.17 -78.28 -82.83
CA LEU A 444 83.63 -78.16 -82.93
C LEU A 444 84.34 -79.04 -81.90
N ASN A 445 83.89 -79.04 -80.64
CA ASN A 445 84.48 -79.93 -79.62
C ASN A 445 84.35 -81.40 -80.02
N LYS A 446 83.19 -81.82 -80.54
CA LYS A 446 82.99 -83.18 -81.04
C LYS A 446 83.90 -83.52 -82.21
N GLU A 447 84.08 -82.59 -83.15
CA GLU A 447 85.03 -82.74 -84.26
C GLU A 447 86.47 -82.87 -83.74
N THR A 448 86.87 -82.05 -82.76
CA THR A 448 88.20 -82.18 -82.15
C THR A 448 88.37 -83.49 -81.38
N GLU A 449 87.33 -84.00 -80.71
CA GLU A 449 87.36 -85.32 -80.06
C GLU A 449 87.55 -86.42 -81.12
N GLU A 450 86.77 -86.41 -82.21
CA GLU A 450 86.89 -87.34 -83.33
C GLU A 450 88.30 -87.29 -83.98
N ASP A 451 88.87 -86.10 -84.17
CA ASP A 451 90.24 -85.91 -84.67
C ASP A 451 91.29 -86.47 -83.69
N THR A 452 91.12 -86.24 -82.38
CA THR A 452 92.04 -86.82 -81.38
C THR A 452 91.98 -88.34 -81.33
N GLU A 453 90.78 -88.93 -81.45
CA GLU A 453 90.62 -90.38 -81.55
C GLU A 453 91.33 -90.93 -82.79
N ALA A 454 91.19 -90.26 -83.93
CA ALA A 454 91.88 -90.63 -85.17
C ALA A 454 93.42 -90.55 -85.02
N ILE A 455 93.94 -89.53 -84.34
CA ILE A 455 95.37 -89.40 -84.05
C ILE A 455 95.85 -90.56 -83.18
N VAL A 456 95.12 -90.89 -82.10
CA VAL A 456 95.50 -92.01 -81.20
C VAL A 456 95.53 -93.34 -81.95
N VAL A 457 94.57 -93.59 -82.84
CA VAL A 457 94.58 -94.79 -83.70
C VAL A 457 95.83 -94.81 -84.58
N LEU A 458 96.14 -93.70 -85.26
CA LEU A 458 97.34 -93.60 -86.10
C LEU A 458 98.64 -93.76 -85.31
N GLU A 459 98.74 -93.21 -84.09
CA GLU A 459 99.88 -93.40 -83.21
C GLU A 459 100.05 -94.87 -82.81
N SER A 460 98.94 -95.55 -82.49
CA SER A 460 98.96 -96.98 -82.16
C SER A 460 99.44 -97.85 -83.34
N GLU A 461 99.00 -97.54 -84.57
CA GLU A 461 99.47 -98.21 -85.78
C GLU A 461 100.96 -97.95 -86.03
N LEU A 462 101.44 -96.73 -85.79
CA LEU A 462 102.85 -96.36 -85.94
C LEU A 462 103.74 -97.11 -84.94
N ASP A 463 103.28 -97.28 -83.70
CA ASP A 463 104.00 -98.04 -82.69
C ASP A 463 104.07 -99.53 -83.02
N VAL A 464 102.99 -100.13 -83.56
CA VAL A 464 103.03 -101.51 -84.10
C VAL A 464 104.10 -101.63 -85.18
N LEU A 465 104.11 -100.72 -86.16
CA LEU A 465 105.12 -100.73 -87.23
C LEU A 465 106.56 -100.54 -86.70
N ARG A 466 106.76 -99.76 -85.64
CA ARG A 466 108.07 -99.63 -84.97
C ARG A 466 108.50 -100.93 -84.31
N THR A 467 107.58 -101.65 -83.67
CA THR A 467 107.89 -102.95 -83.07
C THR A 467 108.26 -103.98 -84.14
N GLU A 468 107.47 -104.11 -85.21
CA GLU A 468 107.77 -105.00 -86.34
C GLU A 468 109.13 -104.69 -86.96
N ARG A 469 109.44 -103.40 -87.16
CA ARG A 469 110.77 -102.99 -87.66
C ARG A 469 111.90 -103.46 -86.74
N SER A 470 111.74 -103.30 -85.42
CA SER A 470 112.77 -103.70 -84.44
C SER A 470 112.98 -105.22 -84.42
N GLU A 471 111.91 -106.00 -84.59
CA GLU A 471 111.99 -107.46 -84.70
C GLU A 471 112.72 -107.89 -85.98
N TYR A 472 112.41 -107.26 -87.12
CA TYR A 472 113.14 -107.48 -88.37
C TYR A 472 114.64 -107.16 -88.28
N GLU A 473 115.01 -106.08 -87.58
CA GLU A 473 116.42 -105.73 -87.35
C GLU A 473 117.12 -106.78 -86.46
N LEU A 474 116.43 -107.35 -85.47
CA LEU A 474 116.94 -108.42 -84.62
C LEU A 474 117.16 -109.73 -85.40
N ASP A 475 116.20 -110.15 -86.22
CA ASP A 475 116.31 -111.36 -87.02
C ASP A 475 117.51 -111.29 -87.98
N LYS A 476 117.72 -110.13 -88.61
CA LYS A 476 118.88 -109.89 -89.48
C LYS A 476 120.21 -110.00 -88.74
N TYR A 477 120.26 -109.58 -87.47
CA TYR A 477 121.45 -109.72 -86.62
C TYR A 477 121.73 -111.19 -86.27
N ILE A 478 120.70 -111.98 -85.95
CA ILE A 478 120.83 -113.41 -85.66
C ILE A 478 121.35 -114.17 -86.89
N GLU A 479 120.84 -113.86 -88.08
CA GLU A 479 121.29 -114.45 -89.36
C GLU A 479 122.81 -114.20 -89.57
N SER A 480 123.27 -112.97 -89.32
CA SER A 480 124.69 -112.60 -89.43
C SER A 480 125.58 -113.38 -88.45
N MET A 481 125.12 -113.61 -87.23
CA MET A 481 125.87 -114.38 -86.23
C MET A 481 125.98 -115.87 -86.57
N ARG A 482 124.91 -116.47 -87.14
CA ARG A 482 124.93 -117.87 -87.61
C ARG A 482 125.92 -118.07 -88.75
N GLN A 483 125.96 -117.15 -89.70
CA GLN A 483 126.91 -117.18 -90.82
C GLN A 483 128.36 -117.17 -90.32
N LYS A 484 128.67 -116.28 -89.37
CA LYS A 484 130.01 -116.14 -88.79
C LYS A 484 130.49 -117.40 -88.06
N HIS A 485 129.58 -118.07 -87.33
CA HIS A 485 129.90 -119.33 -86.64
C HIS A 485 130.19 -120.49 -87.61
N SER A 486 129.47 -120.55 -88.74
CA SER A 486 129.72 -121.54 -89.80
C SER A 486 131.12 -121.40 -90.40
N ASP A 487 131.57 -120.16 -90.65
CA ASP A 487 132.88 -119.88 -91.22
C ASP A 487 134.03 -120.31 -90.26
N ASP A 488 133.88 -120.08 -88.96
CA ASP A 488 134.88 -120.45 -87.95
C ASP A 488 135.04 -121.99 -87.81
N MET A 489 133.93 -122.75 -87.87
CA MET A 489 133.97 -124.22 -87.82
C MET A 489 134.72 -124.83 -89.02
N GLN A 490 134.52 -124.27 -90.21
CA GLN A 490 135.16 -124.74 -91.44
C GLN A 490 136.68 -124.54 -91.38
N SER A 491 137.14 -123.43 -90.78
CA SER A 491 138.56 -123.12 -90.59
C SER A 491 139.25 -124.11 -89.64
N ALA A 492 138.61 -124.46 -88.52
CA ALA A 492 139.15 -125.41 -87.53
C ALA A 492 139.29 -126.85 -88.10
N MET A 493 138.32 -127.28 -88.91
CA MET A 493 138.30 -128.62 -89.50
C MET A 493 139.46 -128.84 -90.49
N ASN A 494 139.83 -127.80 -91.26
CA ASN A 494 140.95 -127.84 -92.21
C ASN A 494 142.32 -127.93 -91.50
N ALA A 495 142.47 -127.30 -90.33
CA ALA A 495 143.71 -127.34 -89.57
C ALA A 495 144.04 -128.75 -89.04
N CYS A 496 143.05 -129.47 -88.50
CA CYS A 496 143.23 -130.84 -88.00
C CYS A 496 143.54 -131.86 -89.11
N ALA A 497 142.93 -131.72 -90.29
CA ALA A 497 143.18 -132.61 -91.43
C ALA A 497 144.65 -132.55 -91.90
N SER A 498 145.26 -131.36 -91.89
CA SER A 498 146.68 -131.14 -92.24
C SER A 498 147.63 -131.85 -91.27
N THR A 499 147.32 -131.84 -89.96
CA THR A 499 148.17 -132.46 -88.92
C THR A 499 148.21 -133.99 -89.06
N VAL A 500 147.06 -134.62 -89.33
CA VAL A 500 146.96 -136.08 -89.50
C VAL A 500 147.78 -136.56 -90.72
N GLN A 501 147.80 -135.80 -91.81
CA GLN A 501 148.58 -136.13 -93.00
C GLN A 501 150.10 -136.09 -92.77
N MET A 502 150.59 -135.17 -91.92
CA MET A 502 152.01 -135.11 -91.56
C MET A 502 152.47 -136.32 -90.74
N CYS A 503 151.66 -136.75 -89.76
CA CYS A 503 151.98 -137.91 -88.92
C CYS A 503 152.08 -139.21 -89.74
N PHE A 504 151.24 -139.38 -90.76
CA PHE A 504 151.24 -140.57 -91.60
C PHE A 504 152.48 -140.67 -92.52
N ARG A 505 152.98 -139.54 -93.02
CA ARG A 505 154.19 -139.48 -93.86
C ARG A 505 155.48 -139.81 -93.08
N ALA A 506 155.56 -139.40 -91.81
CA ALA A 506 156.70 -139.70 -90.94
C ALA A 506 156.80 -141.19 -90.55
N TYR A 507 155.65 -141.87 -90.44
CA TYR A 507 155.59 -143.30 -90.16
C TYR A 507 156.13 -144.14 -91.34
N LEU A 508 155.73 -143.81 -92.58
CA LEU A 508 156.17 -144.51 -93.79
C LEU A 508 157.68 -144.45 -94.02
N THR A 509 158.34 -143.37 -93.61
CA THR A 509 159.80 -143.20 -93.78
C THR A 509 160.60 -144.09 -92.84
N ARG A 510 160.12 -144.37 -91.61
CA ARG A 510 160.81 -145.27 -90.66
C ARG A 510 160.80 -146.73 -91.11
N VAL A 511 159.68 -147.21 -91.66
CA VAL A 511 159.51 -148.62 -92.07
C VAL A 511 160.45 -149.00 -93.24
N ASN A 512 160.77 -148.06 -94.14
CA ASN A 512 161.65 -148.33 -95.28
C ASN A 512 163.13 -148.44 -94.91
N VAL A 513 163.57 -147.81 -93.82
CA VAL A 513 164.97 -147.86 -93.35
C VAL A 513 165.29 -149.21 -92.70
N GLU A 514 164.35 -149.80 -91.97
CA GLU A 514 164.55 -151.11 -91.32
C GLU A 514 164.68 -152.26 -92.33
N LYS A 515 163.95 -152.21 -93.45
CA LYS A 515 164.04 -153.25 -94.49
C LYS A 515 165.42 -153.31 -95.15
N MET A 516 166.10 -152.17 -95.31
CA MET A 516 167.41 -152.11 -95.96
C MET A 516 168.56 -152.69 -95.11
N MET A 517 168.48 -152.60 -93.79
CA MET A 517 169.52 -153.12 -92.88
C MET A 517 169.51 -154.65 -92.74
N SER A 518 168.38 -155.31 -93.05
CA SER A 518 168.22 -156.77 -92.93
C SER A 518 168.80 -157.58 -94.10
N SER A 519 169.06 -156.95 -95.26
CA SER A 519 169.42 -157.68 -96.50
C SER A 519 170.93 -157.85 -96.74
N MET A 520 171.82 -157.11 -96.07
CA MET A 520 173.28 -157.18 -96.34
C MET A 520 174.10 -158.12 -95.44
N LYS A 521 173.53 -158.76 -94.40
CA LYS A 521 174.28 -159.66 -93.48
C LYS A 521 174.45 -161.12 -93.96
N LYS A 522 174.04 -161.52 -95.18
CA LYS A 522 173.94 -162.96 -95.56
C LYS A 522 174.84 -163.52 -96.68
N LYS A 523 175.86 -162.84 -97.22
CA LYS A 523 176.75 -163.46 -98.25
C LYS A 523 178.24 -163.13 -98.11
N ARG A 524 178.92 -163.80 -97.19
CA ARG A 524 180.40 -163.94 -97.14
C ARG A 524 180.79 -165.27 -96.45
N ARG A 525 180.80 -166.42 -97.16
CA ARG A 525 181.67 -167.63 -96.96
C ARG A 525 181.18 -168.89 -97.76
N LYS A 526 182.14 -169.68 -98.32
CA LYS A 526 182.12 -170.95 -99.13
C LYS A 526 182.01 -170.80 -100.68
N THR A 527 182.86 -171.37 -101.58
CA THR A 527 184.01 -172.33 -101.51
C THR A 527 184.78 -172.40 -102.86
N LYS A 528 186.07 -172.78 -102.84
CA LYS A 528 186.78 -173.58 -103.88
C LYS A 528 186.54 -175.07 -103.57
N SER A 529 185.96 -175.83 -104.50
CA SER A 529 186.04 -177.28 -104.77
C SER A 529 185.01 -177.61 -105.84
#